data_AF-A0AAX1WY46-F1
#
_entry.id   AF-A0AAX1WY46-F1
#
_cell.length_a   1.000
_cell.length_b   1.000
_cell.length_c   1.000
_cell.angle_alpha   90.00
_cell.angle_beta   90.00
_cell.angle_gamma   90.00
#
_symmetry.space_group_name_H-M   'P 1'
#
loop_
_entity.id
_entity.type
_entity.pdbx_description
1 polymer ?
#
loop_
_entity_poly.entity_id
_entity_poly.type
_entity_poly.pdbx_seq_one_letter_code
_entity_poly.pdbx_strand_id
1 'polypeptide(L)'
;MNADRISVFECLPRREPQGGFTLVELLIVISLLSLIMLALGSALRTTAQTEERVDARLHRTDELRVANGFLRSVLGRISAQKMGAMVAADASPFFFSGSSGEMVWVGVMPARYGAGGRYHFRLGLMDGEGGTRTLMLQYVPWVDAAVQPNWGQAASYALVTGVTALSMQYGDFSEEPPVWTQQWSVVDRLPQRVIISLQTVSGPWPEFVVAMRTMPGSDPASGGAVFGGGRR
;
A
#
# COMPACT_ATOMS: atom_id res chain seq x y z
N MET A 1 16.04 -81.76 83.60
CA MET A 1 15.84 -80.30 83.54
C MET A 1 17.19 -79.67 83.26
N ASN A 2 17.49 -79.33 82.00
CA ASN A 2 18.52 -78.33 81.71
C ASN A 2 18.40 -77.78 80.27
N ALA A 3 18.28 -76.46 80.23
CA ALA A 3 18.58 -75.48 79.18
C ALA A 3 18.17 -75.74 77.72
N ASP A 4 17.08 -75.06 77.37
CA ASP A 4 16.62 -74.66 76.03
C ASP A 4 17.64 -73.72 75.36
N ARG A 5 18.00 -74.00 74.10
CA ARG A 5 18.95 -73.21 73.29
C ARG A 5 18.18 -72.38 72.27
N ILE A 6 18.03 -71.09 72.55
CA ILE A 6 17.46 -70.10 71.64
C ILE A 6 18.51 -69.75 70.58
N SER A 7 18.26 -70.16 69.34
CA SER A 7 19.03 -69.76 68.16
C SER A 7 18.56 -68.39 67.67
N VAL A 8 19.42 -67.38 67.80
CA VAL A 8 19.20 -66.03 67.27
C VAL A 8 19.42 -66.09 65.74
N PHE A 9 18.36 -65.85 64.96
CA PHE A 9 18.47 -65.68 63.52
C PHE A 9 18.99 -64.28 63.21
N GLU A 10 20.23 -64.22 62.76
CA GLU A 10 20.90 -63.01 62.27
C GLU A 10 20.36 -62.67 60.87
N CYS A 11 19.64 -61.56 60.74
CA CYS A 11 19.09 -61.08 59.48
C CYS A 11 20.20 -60.39 58.67
N LEU A 12 20.80 -61.11 57.72
CA LEU A 12 21.79 -60.54 56.81
C LEU A 12 21.13 -59.57 55.81
N PRO A 13 21.71 -58.38 55.56
CA PRO A 13 21.16 -57.41 54.62
C PRO A 13 21.17 -57.96 53.18
N ARG A 14 20.01 -57.93 52.52
CA ARG A 14 19.89 -58.19 51.08
C ARG A 14 20.68 -57.11 50.31
N ARG A 15 21.73 -57.53 49.60
CA ARG A 15 22.32 -56.71 48.53
C ARG A 15 21.36 -56.72 47.34
N GLU A 16 20.68 -55.61 47.13
CA GLU A 16 20.03 -55.30 45.85
C GLU A 16 21.11 -55.28 44.75
N PRO A 17 20.95 -56.04 43.65
CA PRO A 17 21.87 -55.95 42.53
C PRO A 17 21.71 -54.55 41.91
N GLN A 18 22.76 -53.74 42.03
CA GLN A 18 22.85 -52.47 41.30
C GLN A 18 22.92 -52.81 39.81
N GLY A 19 21.80 -52.67 39.10
CA GLY A 19 21.76 -52.75 37.64
C GLY A 19 22.63 -51.65 37.08
N GLY A 20 23.84 -52.01 36.62
CA GLY A 20 24.71 -51.10 35.91
C GLY A 20 24.03 -50.64 34.63
N PHE A 21 23.94 -49.32 34.44
CA PHE A 21 23.43 -48.69 33.23
C PHE A 21 24.08 -49.33 32.00
N THR A 22 23.25 -49.91 31.13
CA THR A 22 23.76 -50.52 29.91
C THR A 22 24.15 -49.42 28.92
N LEU A 23 25.19 -49.67 28.11
CA LEU A 23 25.62 -48.74 27.05
C LEU A 23 24.48 -48.43 26.06
N VAL A 24 23.56 -49.39 25.89
CA VAL A 24 22.34 -49.28 25.08
C VAL A 24 21.35 -48.27 25.68
N GLU A 25 21.20 -48.23 27.00
CA GLU A 25 20.30 -47.30 27.68
C GLU A 25 20.78 -45.85 27.53
N LEU A 26 22.08 -45.62 27.67
CA LEU A 26 22.67 -44.30 27.42
C LEU A 26 22.48 -43.88 25.95
N LEU A 27 22.61 -44.83 25.00
CA LEU A 27 22.40 -44.58 23.57
C LEU A 27 20.95 -44.23 23.25
N ILE A 28 19.98 -44.90 23.89
CA ILE A 28 18.55 -44.58 23.77
C ILE A 28 18.25 -43.19 24.33
N VAL A 29 18.82 -42.83 25.48
CA VAL A 29 18.61 -41.51 26.11
C VAL A 29 19.14 -40.39 25.22
N ILE A 30 20.37 -40.49 24.70
CA ILE A 30 20.94 -39.44 23.84
C ILE A 30 20.20 -39.33 22.50
N SER A 31 19.69 -40.44 21.95
CA SER A 31 18.93 -40.42 20.70
C SER A 31 17.54 -39.81 20.90
N LEU A 32 16.82 -40.17 21.97
CA LEU A 32 15.57 -39.50 22.36
C LEU A 32 15.78 -38.00 22.62
N LEU A 33 16.83 -37.63 23.35
CA LEU A 33 17.14 -36.23 23.61
C LEU A 33 17.41 -35.45 22.31
N SER A 34 18.13 -36.06 21.36
CA SER A 34 18.42 -35.43 20.06
C SER A 34 17.15 -35.23 19.22
N LEU A 35 16.22 -36.19 19.24
CA LEU A 35 14.93 -36.07 18.56
C LEU A 35 14.05 -34.99 19.19
N ILE A 36 14.02 -34.90 20.52
CA ILE A 36 13.27 -33.84 21.23
C ILE A 36 13.85 -32.46 20.90
N MET A 37 15.17 -32.31 20.89
CA MET A 37 15.85 -31.07 20.51
C MET A 37 15.54 -30.67 19.06
N LEU A 38 15.57 -31.62 18.12
CA LEU A 38 15.22 -31.39 16.71
C LEU A 38 13.75 -30.98 16.54
N ALA A 39 12.83 -31.65 17.25
CA ALA A 39 11.40 -31.33 17.21
C ALA A 39 11.14 -29.92 17.78
N LEU A 40 11.77 -29.58 18.92
CA LEU A 40 11.63 -28.27 19.54
C LEU A 40 12.23 -27.16 18.68
N GLY A 41 13.42 -27.39 18.09
CA GLY A 41 14.05 -26.46 17.15
C GLY A 41 13.21 -26.25 15.90
N SER A 42 12.59 -27.31 15.36
CA SER A 42 11.65 -27.24 14.24
C SER A 42 10.39 -26.44 14.59
N ALA A 43 9.80 -26.69 15.77
CA ALA A 43 8.62 -25.97 16.24
C ALA A 43 8.91 -24.48 16.43
N LEU A 44 10.01 -24.11 17.09
CA LEU A 44 10.43 -22.72 17.28
C LEU A 44 10.68 -22.02 15.93
N ARG A 45 11.35 -22.69 14.99
CA ARG A 45 11.58 -22.15 13.64
C ARG A 45 10.28 -21.96 12.86
N THR A 46 9.32 -22.86 13.02
CA THR A 46 8.01 -22.76 12.35
C THR A 46 7.18 -21.62 12.92
N THR A 47 7.18 -21.42 14.24
CA THR A 47 6.51 -20.29 14.90
C THR A 47 7.15 -18.96 14.51
N ALA A 48 8.48 -18.86 14.52
CA ALA A 48 9.20 -17.66 14.07
C ALA A 48 8.91 -17.32 12.60
N GLN A 49 8.83 -18.32 11.72
CA GLN A 49 8.44 -18.13 10.32
C GLN A 49 6.95 -17.78 10.13
N THR A 50 6.12 -17.96 11.15
CA THR A 50 4.69 -17.62 11.09
C THR A 50 4.46 -16.16 11.47
N GLU A 51 5.20 -15.63 12.45
CA GLU A 51 5.17 -14.19 12.78
C GLU A 51 5.61 -13.32 11.60
N GLU A 52 6.73 -13.66 10.94
CA GLU A 52 7.26 -12.89 9.80
C GLU A 52 6.31 -12.87 8.59
N ARG A 53 5.56 -13.97 8.37
CA ARG A 53 4.56 -14.07 7.29
C ARG A 53 3.25 -13.34 7.60
N VAL A 54 2.87 -13.25 8.88
CA VAL A 54 1.68 -12.51 9.31
C VAL A 54 1.96 -11.00 9.29
N ASP A 55 3.13 -10.56 9.76
CA ASP A 55 3.53 -9.15 9.76
C ASP A 55 3.70 -8.60 8.34
N ALA A 56 4.34 -9.34 7.43
CA ALA A 56 4.48 -8.92 6.03
C ALA A 56 3.11 -8.75 5.34
N ARG A 57 2.10 -9.55 5.72
CA ARG A 57 0.74 -9.45 5.17
C ARG A 57 -0.04 -8.27 5.74
N LEU A 58 0.15 -7.96 7.02
CA LEU A 58 -0.48 -6.82 7.70
C LEU A 58 0.10 -5.49 7.19
N HIS A 59 1.43 -5.37 7.11
CA HIS A 59 2.09 -4.19 6.57
C HIS A 59 1.63 -3.86 5.14
N ARG A 60 1.54 -4.89 4.29
CA ARG A 60 1.09 -4.73 2.90
C ARG A 60 -0.35 -4.22 2.78
N THR A 61 -1.24 -4.70 3.65
CA THR A 61 -2.65 -4.27 3.66
C THR A 61 -2.78 -2.81 4.11
N ASP A 62 -1.89 -2.34 4.97
CA ASP A 62 -1.86 -0.95 5.39
C ASP A 62 -1.34 -0.01 4.30
N GLU A 63 -0.25 -0.37 3.62
CA GLU A 63 0.27 0.37 2.46
C GLU A 63 -0.79 0.50 1.34
N LEU A 64 -1.49 -0.60 1.04
CA LEU A 64 -2.65 -0.64 0.14
C LEU A 64 -3.72 0.41 0.52
N ARG A 65 -4.09 0.44 1.80
CA ARG A 65 -5.12 1.34 2.33
C ARG A 65 -4.68 2.80 2.25
N VAL A 66 -3.43 3.09 2.62
CA VAL A 66 -2.86 4.44 2.59
C VAL A 66 -2.77 4.97 1.16
N ALA A 67 -2.23 4.19 0.22
CA ALA A 67 -2.11 4.59 -1.19
C ALA A 67 -3.48 4.85 -1.83
N ASN A 68 -4.46 3.98 -1.60
CA ASN A 68 -5.83 4.15 -2.12
C ASN A 68 -6.53 5.37 -1.50
N GLY A 69 -6.40 5.57 -0.18
CA GLY A 69 -6.95 6.73 0.51
C GLY A 69 -6.35 8.05 0.02
N PHE A 70 -5.05 8.04 -0.28
CA PHE A 70 -4.36 9.17 -0.87
C PHE A 70 -4.84 9.45 -2.30
N LEU A 71 -4.81 8.46 -3.20
CA LEU A 71 -5.28 8.59 -4.59
C LEU A 71 -6.72 9.10 -4.66
N ARG A 72 -7.63 8.53 -3.87
CA ARG A 72 -9.02 9.01 -3.77
C ARG A 72 -9.12 10.47 -3.34
N SER A 73 -8.22 10.92 -2.46
CA SER A 73 -8.24 12.31 -2.01
C SER A 73 -7.70 13.29 -3.03
N VAL A 74 -6.68 12.93 -3.81
CA VAL A 74 -6.10 13.81 -4.86
C VAL A 74 -6.98 13.82 -6.12
N LEU A 75 -7.54 12.68 -6.50
CA LEU A 75 -8.42 12.55 -7.67
C LEU A 75 -9.86 12.99 -7.39
N GLY A 76 -10.27 13.01 -6.12
CA GLY A 76 -11.63 13.34 -5.73
C GLY A 76 -12.02 14.81 -5.90
N ARG A 77 -11.06 15.67 -6.23
CA ARG A 77 -11.22 17.12 -6.43
C ARG A 77 -10.26 17.62 -7.52
N ILE A 78 -10.75 17.74 -8.74
CA ILE A 78 -9.99 18.26 -9.88
C ILE A 78 -10.41 19.69 -10.19
N SER A 79 -9.52 20.50 -10.75
CA SER A 79 -9.80 21.89 -11.11
C SER A 79 -10.31 21.97 -12.55
N ALA A 80 -11.40 22.70 -12.76
CA ALA A 80 -11.88 23.09 -14.08
C ALA A 80 -11.24 24.41 -14.56
N GLN A 81 -10.06 24.78 -14.03
CA GLN A 81 -9.33 25.96 -14.48
C GLN A 81 -8.91 25.79 -15.94
N LYS A 82 -9.28 26.77 -16.77
CA LYS A 82 -8.85 26.82 -18.17
C LYS A 82 -7.41 27.33 -18.24
N MET A 83 -6.63 26.82 -19.18
CA MET A 83 -5.31 27.33 -19.52
C MET A 83 -5.41 28.77 -20.01
N GLY A 84 -4.43 29.59 -19.66
CA GLY A 84 -4.40 31.02 -20.00
C GLY A 84 -4.02 31.31 -21.46
N ALA A 85 -3.54 30.30 -22.19
CA ALA A 85 -3.16 30.42 -23.59
C ALA A 85 -4.37 30.35 -24.52
N MET A 86 -4.25 30.96 -25.71
CA MET A 86 -5.23 30.76 -26.77
C MET A 86 -5.13 29.31 -27.25
N VAL A 87 -6.11 28.50 -26.89
CA VAL A 87 -6.21 27.09 -27.28
C VAL A 87 -6.90 27.01 -28.63
N ALA A 88 -6.45 26.10 -29.51
CA ALA A 88 -7.12 25.82 -30.77
C ALA A 88 -8.58 25.40 -30.53
N ALA A 89 -9.47 25.67 -31.48
CA ALA A 89 -10.92 25.44 -31.30
C ALA A 89 -11.28 23.96 -31.02
N ASP A 90 -10.41 23.04 -31.44
CA ASP A 90 -10.53 21.59 -31.29
C ASP A 90 -9.72 21.02 -30.12
N ALA A 91 -9.08 21.87 -29.31
CA ALA A 91 -8.29 21.43 -28.16
C ALA A 91 -8.99 21.77 -26.83
N SER A 92 -8.84 20.88 -25.84
CA SER A 92 -9.41 21.07 -24.52
C SER A 92 -8.79 22.31 -23.85
N PRO A 93 -9.58 23.26 -23.32
CA PRO A 93 -9.05 24.40 -22.60
C PRO A 93 -8.64 24.01 -21.17
N PHE A 94 -8.98 22.82 -20.68
CA PHE A 94 -8.66 22.39 -19.33
C PHE A 94 -7.25 21.82 -19.26
N PHE A 95 -6.58 22.02 -18.12
CA PHE A 95 -5.33 21.34 -17.85
C PHE A 95 -5.60 19.89 -17.44
N PHE A 96 -5.91 19.06 -18.43
CA PHE A 96 -6.15 17.63 -18.26
C PHE A 96 -5.70 16.84 -19.48
N SER A 97 -4.98 15.75 -19.24
CA SER A 97 -4.72 14.74 -20.26
C SER A 97 -4.79 13.36 -19.62
N GLY A 98 -5.59 12.46 -20.18
CA GLY A 98 -5.76 11.11 -19.64
C GLY A 98 -5.62 10.06 -20.74
N SER A 99 -4.57 9.25 -20.64
CA SER A 99 -4.34 8.05 -21.45
C SER A 99 -4.47 6.79 -20.58
N SER A 100 -4.31 5.60 -21.17
CA SER A 100 -4.39 4.35 -20.43
C SER A 100 -3.24 4.17 -19.42
N GLY A 101 -2.07 4.77 -19.67
CA GLY A 101 -0.88 4.60 -18.83
C GLY A 101 -0.46 5.84 -18.03
N GLU A 102 -0.99 7.00 -18.38
CA GLU A 102 -0.65 8.27 -17.73
C GLU A 102 -1.87 9.20 -17.65
N MET A 103 -1.99 9.88 -16.50
CA MET A 103 -2.96 10.94 -16.30
C MET A 103 -2.30 12.18 -15.72
N VAL A 104 -2.60 13.35 -16.28
CA VAL A 104 -2.13 14.66 -15.83
C VAL A 104 -3.34 15.55 -15.59
N TRP A 105 -3.38 16.24 -14.45
CA TRP A 105 -4.48 17.14 -14.09
C TRP A 105 -4.03 18.22 -13.12
N VAL A 106 -4.84 19.28 -12.97
CA VAL A 106 -4.75 20.18 -11.82
C VAL A 106 -5.74 19.76 -10.75
N GLY A 107 -5.29 19.67 -9.50
CA GLY A 107 -6.13 19.33 -8.35
C GLY A 107 -5.72 20.10 -7.11
N VAL A 108 -6.32 19.75 -5.97
CA VAL A 108 -5.93 20.31 -4.67
C VAL A 108 -5.20 19.25 -3.85
N MET A 109 -4.00 19.58 -3.37
CA MET A 109 -3.24 18.73 -2.48
C MET A 109 -3.95 18.65 -1.12
N PRO A 110 -4.28 17.46 -0.59
CA PRO A 110 -4.83 17.34 0.74
C PRO A 110 -3.80 17.80 1.80
N ALA A 111 -4.23 18.61 2.76
CA ALA A 111 -3.36 19.19 3.80
C ALA A 111 -2.58 18.14 4.63
N ARG A 112 -3.11 16.92 4.75
CA ARG A 112 -2.44 15.83 5.47
C ARG A 112 -1.20 15.25 4.74
N TYR A 113 -0.99 15.61 3.47
CA TYR A 113 0.12 15.13 2.64
C TYR A 113 0.95 16.25 2.02
N GLY A 114 0.75 17.51 2.44
CA GLY A 114 1.47 18.67 1.91
C GLY A 114 0.90 19.99 2.40
N ALA A 115 1.41 21.10 1.89
CA ALA A 115 1.03 22.46 2.33
C ALA A 115 -0.40 22.90 1.97
N GLY A 116 -1.20 22.03 1.35
CA GLY A 116 -2.49 22.40 0.75
C GLY A 116 -2.31 23.25 -0.51
N GLY A 117 -3.41 23.65 -1.15
CA GLY A 117 -3.37 24.47 -2.37
C GLY A 117 -3.42 23.66 -3.67
N ARG A 118 -3.35 24.36 -4.81
CA ARG A 118 -3.46 23.75 -6.14
C ARG A 118 -2.11 23.25 -6.63
N TYR A 119 -2.11 22.09 -7.27
CA TYR A 119 -0.94 21.46 -7.84
C TYR A 119 -1.28 20.89 -9.20
N HIS A 120 -0.28 20.89 -10.09
CA HIS A 120 -0.26 19.97 -11.21
C HIS A 120 0.11 18.59 -10.67
N PHE A 121 -0.62 17.58 -11.09
CA PHE A 121 -0.40 16.19 -10.75
C PHE A 121 -0.15 15.39 -12.02
N ARG A 122 0.76 14.42 -11.94
CA ARG A 122 1.01 13.42 -12.97
C ARG A 122 1.07 12.05 -12.32
N LEU A 123 0.18 11.16 -12.72
CA LEU A 123 0.12 9.78 -12.29
C LEU A 123 0.56 8.89 -13.45
N GLY A 124 1.53 8.03 -13.19
CA GLY A 124 2.03 7.10 -14.20
C GLY A 124 3.05 6.12 -13.63
N LEU A 125 3.55 5.23 -14.48
CA LEU A 125 4.64 4.33 -14.12
C LEU A 125 5.99 5.00 -14.34
N MET A 126 6.88 4.78 -13.39
CA MET A 126 8.30 5.12 -13.50
C MET A 126 9.15 3.90 -13.16
N ASP A 127 10.35 3.86 -13.73
CA ASP A 127 11.34 2.86 -13.34
C ASP A 127 11.74 3.11 -11.88
N GLY A 128 11.57 2.08 -11.05
CA GLY A 128 11.98 2.05 -9.66
C GLY A 128 13.30 1.31 -9.48
N GLU A 129 13.69 1.10 -8.23
CA GLU A 129 14.89 0.36 -7.90
C GLU A 129 14.79 -1.10 -8.34
N GLY A 130 15.93 -1.68 -8.72
CA GLY A 130 16.04 -3.09 -9.08
C GLY A 130 15.29 -3.51 -10.35
N GLY A 131 14.98 -2.57 -11.26
CA GLY A 131 14.26 -2.86 -12.51
C GLY A 131 12.76 -3.13 -12.32
N THR A 132 12.23 -2.85 -11.13
CA THR A 132 10.79 -2.89 -10.87
C THR A 132 10.14 -1.59 -11.34
N ARG A 133 8.88 -1.64 -11.78
CA ARG A 133 8.11 -0.40 -12.07
C ARG A 133 7.33 0.01 -10.84
N THR A 134 7.25 1.31 -10.62
CA THR A 134 6.52 1.91 -9.50
C THR A 134 5.46 2.86 -10.03
N LEU A 135 4.24 2.74 -9.54
CA LEU A 135 3.21 3.75 -9.73
C LEU A 135 3.57 4.96 -8.88
N MET A 136 3.81 6.09 -9.54
CA MET A 136 4.21 7.33 -8.88
C MET A 136 3.20 8.45 -9.15
N LEU A 137 3.02 9.29 -8.13
CA LEU A 137 2.38 10.59 -8.27
C LEU A 137 3.46 11.67 -8.23
N GLN A 138 3.69 12.33 -9.35
CA GLN A 138 4.51 13.54 -9.41
C GLN A 138 3.62 14.76 -9.20
N TYR A 139 4.13 15.78 -8.51
CA TYR A 139 3.39 17.01 -8.28
C TYR A 139 4.29 18.25 -8.28
N VAL A 140 3.74 19.33 -8.83
CA VAL A 140 4.37 20.66 -8.92
C VAL A 140 3.35 21.70 -8.46
N PRO A 141 3.70 22.65 -7.57
CA PRO A 141 2.79 23.72 -7.19
C PRO A 141 2.22 24.44 -8.42
N TRP A 142 0.91 24.64 -8.45
CA TRP A 142 0.28 25.45 -9.48
C TRP A 142 0.53 26.92 -9.17
N VAL A 143 1.02 27.67 -10.15
CA VAL A 143 1.33 29.11 -10.00
C VAL A 143 0.31 29.95 -10.77
N ASP A 144 0.16 29.68 -12.07
CA ASP A 144 -0.73 30.41 -12.97
C ASP A 144 -1.22 29.49 -14.10
N ALA A 145 -2.32 29.86 -14.75
CA ALA A 145 -2.90 29.14 -15.88
C ALA A 145 -2.03 29.20 -17.15
N ALA A 146 -1.10 30.14 -17.27
CA ALA A 146 -0.17 30.26 -18.39
C ALA A 146 1.15 29.49 -18.19
N VAL A 147 1.44 29.01 -16.97
CA VAL A 147 2.71 28.37 -16.64
C VAL A 147 2.58 26.84 -16.71
N GLN A 148 3.42 26.21 -17.53
CA GLN A 148 3.49 24.76 -17.64
C GLN A 148 4.36 24.17 -16.51
N PRO A 149 3.99 23.04 -15.88
CA PRO A 149 4.82 22.37 -14.88
C PRO A 149 6.11 21.83 -15.47
N ASN A 150 7.22 22.03 -14.75
CA ASN A 150 8.49 21.38 -15.03
C ASN A 150 8.58 20.04 -14.30
N TRP A 151 8.28 18.95 -15.00
CA TRP A 151 8.31 17.60 -14.41
C TRP A 151 9.70 17.12 -13.98
N GLY A 152 10.78 17.71 -14.52
CA GLY A 152 12.15 17.37 -14.12
C GLY A 152 12.50 17.83 -12.71
N GLN A 153 11.71 18.74 -12.12
CA GLN A 153 11.85 19.21 -10.74
C GLN A 153 10.65 18.83 -9.86
N ALA A 154 9.78 17.95 -10.35
CA ALA A 154 8.60 17.54 -9.62
C ALA A 154 8.96 16.69 -8.40
N ALA A 155 8.34 17.02 -7.27
CA ALA A 155 8.33 16.10 -6.14
C ALA A 155 7.57 14.84 -6.55
N SER A 156 8.05 13.67 -6.10
CA SER A 156 7.47 12.37 -6.47
C SER A 156 7.09 11.60 -5.22
N TYR A 157 5.92 10.95 -5.26
CA TYR A 157 5.43 10.08 -4.20
C TYR A 157 5.18 8.69 -4.77
N ALA A 158 5.89 7.69 -4.24
CA ALA A 158 5.70 6.30 -4.60
C ALA A 158 4.39 5.77 -3.99
N LEU A 159 3.50 5.25 -4.83
CA LEU A 159 2.19 4.72 -4.40
C LEU A 159 2.24 3.20 -4.26
N VAL A 160 2.74 2.53 -5.30
CA VAL A 160 2.76 1.07 -5.39
C VAL A 160 4.02 0.64 -6.13
N THR A 161 4.83 -0.21 -5.52
CA THR A 161 6.03 -0.80 -6.12
C THR A 161 5.72 -2.15 -6.78
N GLY A 162 6.61 -2.62 -7.65
CA GLY A 162 6.47 -3.94 -8.28
C GLY A 162 5.26 -4.04 -9.21
N VAL A 163 4.91 -2.96 -9.91
CA VAL A 163 3.79 -2.93 -10.86
C VAL A 163 4.19 -3.65 -12.15
N THR A 164 3.35 -4.56 -12.61
CA THR A 164 3.53 -5.29 -13.87
C THR A 164 2.63 -4.74 -14.98
N ALA A 165 1.44 -4.24 -14.64
CA ALA A 165 0.52 -3.60 -15.58
C ALA A 165 -0.26 -2.47 -14.90
N LEU A 166 -0.53 -1.40 -15.67
CA LEU A 166 -1.37 -0.27 -15.31
C LEU A 166 -2.34 -0.01 -16.47
N SER A 167 -3.61 0.17 -16.16
CA SER A 167 -4.58 0.73 -17.10
C SER A 167 -5.51 1.71 -16.40
N MET A 168 -5.86 2.76 -17.14
CA MET A 168 -6.80 3.79 -16.71
C MET A 168 -7.90 3.93 -17.75
N GLN A 169 -9.13 4.11 -17.26
CA GLN A 169 -10.30 4.37 -18.09
C GLN A 169 -11.08 5.55 -17.53
N TYR A 170 -11.64 6.34 -18.42
CA TYR A 170 -12.29 7.60 -18.13
C TYR A 170 -13.76 7.51 -18.50
N GLY A 171 -14.63 7.84 -17.55
CA GLY A 171 -16.07 7.71 -17.67
C GLY A 171 -16.73 9.05 -17.95
N ASP A 172 -17.49 9.09 -19.05
CA ASP A 172 -18.44 10.15 -19.37
C ASP A 172 -19.85 9.72 -18.99
N PHE A 173 -20.44 10.39 -18.00
CA PHE A 173 -21.82 10.18 -17.55
C PHE A 173 -22.72 11.36 -17.98
N SER A 174 -22.34 12.16 -18.98
CA SER A 174 -23.29 13.06 -19.65
C SER A 174 -24.21 12.33 -20.63
N GLU A 175 -23.78 11.15 -21.10
CA GLU A 175 -24.54 10.26 -21.99
C GLU A 175 -25.15 9.11 -21.18
N GLU A 176 -26.29 8.59 -21.64
CA GLU A 176 -26.94 7.40 -21.07
C GLU A 176 -27.08 6.33 -22.16
N PRO A 177 -26.41 5.16 -22.04
CA PRO A 177 -25.57 4.73 -20.91
C PRO A 177 -24.21 5.44 -20.85
N PRO A 178 -23.55 5.48 -19.68
CA PRO A 178 -22.22 6.07 -19.53
C PRO A 178 -21.18 5.42 -20.44
N VAL A 179 -20.35 6.25 -21.07
CA VAL A 179 -19.31 5.81 -22.00
C VAL A 179 -17.95 5.78 -21.30
N TRP A 180 -17.26 4.64 -21.37
CA TRP A 180 -15.91 4.47 -20.84
C TRP A 180 -14.89 4.41 -21.97
N THR A 181 -13.80 5.18 -21.83
CA THR A 181 -12.74 5.27 -22.84
C THR A 181 -11.37 5.12 -22.20
N GLN A 182 -10.40 4.57 -22.94
CA GLN A 182 -9.01 4.46 -22.47
C GLN A 182 -8.20 5.76 -22.69
N GLN A 183 -8.69 6.64 -23.54
CA GLN A 183 -8.13 7.95 -23.81
C GLN A 183 -9.26 8.96 -23.72
N TRP A 184 -9.09 9.99 -22.88
CA TRP A 184 -10.03 11.09 -22.83
C TRP A 184 -9.75 12.06 -23.97
N SER A 185 -10.72 12.21 -24.89
CA SER A 185 -10.64 13.08 -26.06
C SER A 185 -11.71 14.19 -26.07
N VAL A 186 -12.62 14.18 -25.09
CA VAL A 186 -13.68 15.18 -24.97
C VAL A 186 -13.08 16.52 -24.52
N VAL A 187 -13.36 17.59 -25.26
CA VAL A 187 -12.68 18.89 -25.11
C VAL A 187 -13.48 19.90 -24.29
N ASP A 188 -14.79 19.80 -24.26
CA ASP A 188 -15.72 20.73 -23.60
C ASP A 188 -15.94 20.41 -22.11
N ARG A 189 -15.52 19.22 -21.65
CA ARG A 189 -15.67 18.76 -20.27
C ARG A 189 -14.54 17.84 -19.80
N LEU A 190 -14.44 17.71 -18.48
CA LEU A 190 -13.54 16.80 -17.78
C LEU A 190 -14.24 15.46 -17.50
N PRO A 191 -13.49 14.35 -17.37
CA PRO A 191 -14.08 13.07 -17.01
C PRO A 191 -14.68 13.13 -15.60
N GLN A 192 -15.81 12.47 -15.41
CA GLN A 192 -16.53 12.48 -14.14
C GLN A 192 -16.10 11.32 -13.24
N ARG A 193 -15.56 10.25 -13.84
CA ARG A 193 -14.97 9.13 -13.11
C ARG A 193 -13.72 8.62 -13.79
N VAL A 194 -12.83 8.05 -12.99
CA VAL A 194 -11.70 7.26 -13.47
C VAL A 194 -11.72 5.89 -12.82
N ILE A 195 -11.45 4.86 -13.61
CA ILE A 195 -11.12 3.51 -13.15
C ILE A 195 -9.61 3.37 -13.27
N ILE A 196 -8.99 2.88 -12.21
CA ILE A 196 -7.56 2.56 -12.20
C ILE A 196 -7.43 1.08 -11.85
N SER A 197 -6.87 0.32 -12.79
CA SER A 197 -6.63 -1.11 -12.66
C SER A 197 -5.12 -1.36 -12.68
N LEU A 198 -4.63 -2.12 -11.71
CA LEU A 198 -3.21 -2.33 -11.48
C LEU A 198 -2.93 -3.82 -11.20
N GLN A 199 -1.89 -4.34 -11.82
CA GLN A 199 -1.33 -5.65 -11.50
C GLN A 199 0.05 -5.47 -10.88
N THR A 200 0.35 -6.25 -9.85
CA THR A 200 1.67 -6.25 -9.21
C THR A 200 2.26 -7.64 -9.21
N VAL A 201 3.59 -7.74 -9.05
CA VAL A 201 4.31 -9.02 -8.85
C VAL A 201 3.75 -9.84 -7.69
N SER A 202 3.10 -9.15 -6.76
CA SER A 202 2.65 -9.69 -5.50
C SER A 202 1.16 -10.08 -5.52
N GLY A 203 0.46 -9.87 -6.65
CA GLY A 203 -0.95 -10.17 -6.86
C GLY A 203 -1.76 -9.00 -7.46
N PRO A 204 -3.05 -9.23 -7.77
CA PRO A 204 -3.91 -8.17 -8.31
C PRO A 204 -4.19 -7.10 -7.26
N TRP A 205 -4.11 -5.83 -7.66
CA TRP A 205 -4.60 -4.72 -6.85
C TRP A 205 -6.11 -4.61 -7.04
N PRO A 206 -6.89 -4.30 -6.00
CA PRO A 206 -8.33 -4.10 -6.17
C PRO A 206 -8.59 -2.93 -7.12
N GLU A 207 -9.37 -3.17 -8.17
CA GLU A 207 -9.81 -2.10 -9.05
C GLU A 207 -10.58 -1.05 -8.25
N PHE A 208 -10.28 0.22 -8.47
CA PHE A 208 -10.96 1.29 -7.78
C PHE A 208 -11.45 2.38 -8.73
N VAL A 209 -12.73 2.69 -8.55
CA VAL A 209 -13.40 3.79 -9.25
C VAL A 209 -13.36 5.04 -8.37
N VAL A 210 -12.93 6.16 -8.93
CA VAL A 210 -12.90 7.46 -8.26
C VAL A 210 -13.78 8.46 -9.00
N ALA A 211 -14.68 9.12 -8.26
CA ALA A 211 -15.43 10.24 -8.79
C ALA A 211 -14.56 11.50 -8.81
N MET A 212 -14.42 12.10 -9.98
CA MET A 212 -13.60 13.28 -10.24
C MET A 212 -14.48 14.52 -10.19
N ARG A 213 -14.72 15.04 -8.99
CA ARG A 213 -15.55 16.23 -8.82
C ARG A 213 -14.78 17.47 -9.23
N THR A 214 -15.32 18.20 -10.19
CA THR A 214 -14.77 19.46 -10.65
C THR A 214 -15.01 20.54 -9.60
N MET A 215 -13.96 21.30 -9.32
CA MET A 215 -14.05 22.56 -8.59
C MET A 215 -13.97 23.70 -9.59
N PRO A 216 -14.77 24.76 -9.42
CA PRO A 216 -14.70 25.94 -10.26
C PRO A 216 -13.27 26.50 -10.35
N GLY A 217 -12.93 27.06 -11.51
CA GLY A 217 -11.78 27.95 -11.61
C GLY A 217 -11.90 29.05 -10.55
N SER A 218 -10.84 29.28 -9.78
CA SER A 218 -10.76 30.46 -8.93
C SER A 218 -9.98 31.50 -9.70
N ASP A 219 -10.55 32.69 -9.80
CA ASP A 219 -9.89 33.84 -10.40
C ASP A 219 -8.76 34.31 -9.46
N PRO A 220 -7.48 34.36 -9.90
CA PRO A 220 -6.42 34.95 -9.09
C PRO A 220 -6.68 36.43 -8.73
N ALA A 221 -7.55 37.14 -9.44
CA ALA A 221 -8.00 38.50 -9.08
C ALA A 221 -9.09 38.53 -8.00
N SER A 222 -9.68 37.37 -7.64
CA SER A 222 -10.58 37.25 -6.50
C SER A 222 -9.77 37.19 -5.20
N GLY A 223 -9.45 38.38 -4.68
CA GLY A 223 -8.94 38.55 -3.33
C GLY A 223 -9.78 37.76 -2.32
N GLY A 224 -9.09 37.11 -1.38
CA GLY A 224 -9.65 36.14 -0.44
C GLY A 224 -10.97 36.56 0.20
N ALA A 225 -11.81 35.56 0.50
CA ALA A 225 -13.11 35.75 1.15
C ALA A 225 -12.98 36.62 2.41
N VAL A 226 -13.47 37.86 2.33
CA VAL A 226 -13.61 38.74 3.48
C VAL A 226 -14.89 38.33 4.21
N PHE A 227 -14.74 37.52 5.27
CA PHE A 227 -15.83 37.25 6.20
C PHE A 227 -16.00 38.47 7.13
N GLY A 228 -16.83 39.42 6.72
CA GLY A 228 -17.25 40.56 7.54
C GLY A 228 -18.31 40.13 8.55
N GLY A 229 -17.91 39.84 9.78
CA GLY A 229 -18.81 39.66 10.92
C GLY A 229 -19.34 41.01 11.42
N GLY A 230 -20.52 41.41 10.95
CA GLY A 230 -21.23 42.56 11.48
C GLY A 230 -21.81 42.25 12.86
N ARG A 231 -21.23 42.85 13.91
CA ARG A 231 -21.87 42.95 15.22
C ARG A 231 -23.07 43.89 15.12
N ARG A 232 -24.24 43.39 15.50
CA ARG A 232 -25.29 44.20 16.15
C ARG A 232 -25.63 43.52 17.46
#